data_AF-A0A1R3TL30-F1
#
_entry.id   AF-A0A1R3TL30-F1
#
_cell.length_a   1.000
_cell.length_b   1.000
_cell.length_c   1.000
_cell.angle_alpha   90.00
_cell.angle_beta   90.00
_cell.angle_gamma   90.00
#
_symmetry.space_group_name_H-M   'P 1'
#
loop_
_entity.id
_entity.type
_entity.pdbx_description
1 polymer ?
#
loop_
_entity_poly.entity_id
_entity_poly.type
_entity_poly.pdbx_seq_one_letter_code
_entity_poly.pdbx_strand_id
1 'polypeptide(L)'
;MISFIDEHRAVLGVEPICRLLPIAPSTYYEVVAKRTDVDRLSARARRDMAMKVEIRRVFNENFQVYGVRKVWRQLQREGYDIARCTVARLMRVMGLQGVIRGKPVKTTMSDKSAPCPLDRVNRQFFAPAPNMLWLSDFTYVATWQGFVYVAFVTDAFARRIVGWRASRTAHAGFVLDAHIDLGTTAKCEFLSSTL
;
A
#
# COMPACT_ATOMS: atom_id res chain seq x y z
N MET A 1 4.15 -34.98 -1.55
CA MET A 1 3.57 -36.34 -1.40
C MET A 1 3.08 -36.88 -2.74
N ILE A 2 2.10 -36.28 -3.40
CA ILE A 2 1.62 -36.79 -4.71
C ILE A 2 2.69 -36.69 -5.81
N SER A 3 3.53 -35.64 -5.80
CA SER A 3 4.67 -35.50 -6.72
C SER A 3 5.67 -36.66 -6.63
N PHE A 4 5.94 -37.15 -5.41
CA PHE A 4 6.83 -38.29 -5.18
C PHE A 4 6.26 -39.59 -5.77
N ILE A 5 4.94 -39.81 -5.61
CA ILE A 5 4.24 -40.94 -6.24
C ILE A 5 4.30 -40.81 -7.77
N ASP A 6 4.09 -39.61 -8.31
CA ASP A 6 4.16 -39.36 -9.76
C ASP A 6 5.56 -39.65 -10.34
N GLU A 7 6.62 -39.32 -9.60
CA GLU A 7 8.01 -39.56 -10.01
C GLU A 7 8.39 -41.05 -9.99
N HIS A 8 7.88 -41.82 -9.03
CA HIS A 8 8.35 -43.19 -8.78
C HIS A 8 7.35 -44.29 -9.19
N ARG A 9 6.13 -43.92 -9.61
CA ARG A 9 5.07 -44.88 -10.01
C ARG A 9 5.47 -45.81 -11.16
N ALA A 10 6.35 -45.38 -12.06
CA ALA A 10 6.77 -46.18 -13.20
C ALA A 10 7.67 -47.35 -12.80
N VAL A 11 8.42 -47.20 -11.71
CA VAL A 11 9.40 -48.19 -11.24
C VAL A 11 8.82 -49.05 -10.11
N LEU A 12 8.11 -48.43 -9.17
CA LEU A 12 7.66 -49.09 -7.93
C LEU A 12 6.16 -49.41 -7.91
N GLY A 13 5.37 -48.86 -8.84
CA GLY A 13 3.91 -48.92 -8.79
C GLY A 13 3.31 -48.00 -7.73
N VAL A 14 2.04 -47.62 -7.89
CA VAL A 14 1.35 -46.67 -7.00
C VAL A 14 1.04 -47.29 -5.64
N GLU A 15 0.54 -48.54 -5.61
CA GLU A 15 0.10 -49.19 -4.37
C GLU A 15 1.23 -49.45 -3.35
N PRO A 16 2.43 -49.90 -3.75
CA PRO A 16 3.54 -50.08 -2.81
C PRO A 16 4.00 -48.75 -2.18
N ILE A 17 4.06 -47.68 -2.96
CA ILE A 17 4.41 -46.34 -2.46
C ILE A 17 3.34 -45.84 -1.48
N CYS A 18 2.06 -45.98 -1.85
CA CYS A 18 0.92 -45.57 -1.02
C CYS A 18 0.89 -46.32 0.33
N ARG A 19 1.26 -47.62 0.34
CA ARG A 19 1.36 -48.43 1.57
C ARG A 19 2.46 -47.93 2.51
N LEU A 20 3.59 -47.47 1.97
CA LEU A 20 4.72 -46.93 2.75
C LEU A 20 4.48 -45.50 3.25
N LEU A 21 3.67 -44.70 2.54
CA LEU A 21 3.35 -43.30 2.87
C LEU A 21 2.05 -43.13 3.69
N PRO A 22 1.56 -44.19 4.33
CA PRO A 22 0.16 -44.41 4.76
C PRO A 22 -0.94 -43.60 4.03
N ILE A 23 -1.00 -43.65 2.70
CA ILE A 23 -2.05 -43.01 1.89
C ILE A 23 -2.91 -44.08 1.22
N ALA A 24 -4.23 -43.89 1.18
CA ALA A 24 -5.10 -44.75 0.37
C ALA A 24 -4.84 -44.54 -1.14
N PRO A 25 -4.69 -45.61 -1.95
CA PRO A 25 -4.52 -45.48 -3.41
C PRO A 25 -5.66 -44.73 -4.09
N SER A 26 -6.89 -44.87 -3.58
CA SER A 26 -8.06 -44.12 -4.06
C SER A 26 -7.86 -42.60 -3.99
N THR A 27 -7.22 -42.10 -2.94
CA THR A 27 -6.90 -40.67 -2.78
C THR A 27 -5.93 -40.19 -3.86
N TYR A 28 -4.94 -41.01 -4.23
CA TYR A 28 -4.02 -40.68 -5.32
C TYR A 28 -4.79 -40.56 -6.64
N TYR A 29 -5.57 -41.58 -7.01
CA TYR A 29 -6.34 -41.56 -8.25
C TYR A 29 -7.42 -40.48 -8.28
N GLU A 30 -8.02 -40.14 -7.13
CA GLU A 30 -8.97 -39.02 -7.04
C GLU A 30 -8.28 -37.68 -7.31
N VAL A 31 -7.07 -37.47 -6.79
CA VAL A 31 -6.30 -36.25 -7.07
C VAL A 31 -5.82 -36.21 -8.52
N VAL A 32 -5.40 -37.33 -9.09
CA VAL A 32 -5.08 -37.44 -10.52
C VAL A 32 -6.31 -37.12 -11.36
N ALA A 33 -7.47 -37.70 -11.03
CA ALA A 33 -8.72 -37.42 -11.73
C ALA A 33 -9.14 -35.94 -11.64
N LYS A 34 -8.97 -35.30 -10.49
CA LYS A 34 -9.22 -33.85 -10.31
C LYS A 34 -8.25 -32.95 -11.09
N ARG A 35 -7.06 -33.44 -11.46
CA ARG A 35 -6.11 -32.71 -12.32
C ARG A 35 -6.51 -32.80 -13.78
N THR A 36 -7.02 -33.95 -14.21
CA THR A 36 -7.39 -34.22 -15.60
C THR A 36 -8.78 -33.69 -15.94
N ASP A 37 -9.71 -33.76 -15.00
CA ASP A 37 -11.11 -33.40 -15.19
C ASP A 37 -11.48 -32.19 -14.31
N VAL A 38 -11.78 -31.07 -14.99
CA VAL A 38 -12.15 -29.80 -14.36
C VAL A 38 -13.52 -29.90 -13.68
N ASP A 39 -14.41 -30.79 -14.13
CA ASP A 39 -15.76 -30.92 -13.56
C ASP A 39 -15.76 -31.65 -12.21
N ARG A 40 -14.71 -32.45 -11.94
CA ARG A 40 -14.47 -33.06 -10.62
C ARG A 40 -13.90 -32.09 -9.59
N LEU A 41 -13.56 -30.86 -9.99
CA LEU A 41 -13.12 -29.82 -9.06
C LEU A 41 -14.29 -29.22 -8.30
N SER A 42 -14.03 -28.85 -7.05
CA SER A 42 -15.01 -28.11 -6.25
C SER A 42 -15.45 -26.83 -6.95
N ALA A 43 -16.70 -26.38 -6.72
CA ALA A 43 -17.22 -25.15 -7.31
C ALA A 43 -16.31 -23.93 -7.03
N ARG A 44 -15.65 -23.92 -5.86
CA ARG A 44 -14.65 -22.91 -5.50
C ARG A 44 -13.41 -22.99 -6.39
N ALA A 45 -12.86 -24.17 -6.62
CA ALA A 45 -11.67 -24.36 -7.44
C ALA A 45 -11.92 -23.99 -8.91
N ARG A 46 -13.11 -24.31 -9.44
CA ARG A 46 -13.54 -23.88 -10.79
C ARG A 46 -13.62 -22.36 -10.90
N ARG A 47 -14.28 -21.69 -9.93
CA ARG A 47 -14.30 -20.22 -9.86
C ARG A 47 -12.90 -19.61 -9.75
N ASP A 48 -12.05 -20.16 -8.88
CA ASP A 48 -10.67 -19.70 -8.72
C ASP A 48 -9.87 -19.82 -10.03
N MET A 49 -10.07 -20.89 -10.81
CA MET A 49 -9.43 -21.06 -12.12
C MET A 49 -9.85 -19.97 -13.11
N ALA A 50 -11.14 -19.69 -13.23
CA ALA A 50 -11.63 -18.59 -14.07
C ALA A 50 -11.07 -17.23 -13.60
N MET A 51 -11.06 -16.98 -12.29
CA MET A 51 -10.54 -15.73 -11.72
C MET A 51 -9.03 -15.57 -11.90
N LYS A 52 -8.25 -16.66 -11.91
CA LYS A 52 -6.80 -16.59 -12.20
C LYS A 52 -6.53 -16.04 -13.60
N VAL A 53 -7.35 -16.39 -14.59
CA VAL A 53 -7.22 -15.89 -15.96
C VAL A 53 -7.43 -14.38 -15.98
N GLU A 54 -8.51 -13.89 -15.37
CA GLU A 54 -8.82 -12.45 -15.34
C GLU A 54 -7.80 -11.64 -14.54
N ILE A 55 -7.38 -12.14 -13.38
CA ILE A 55 -6.31 -11.51 -12.58
C ILE A 55 -5.03 -11.40 -13.39
N ARG A 56 -4.66 -12.45 -14.16
CA ARG A 56 -3.46 -12.44 -15.01
C ARG A 56 -3.61 -11.46 -16.16
N ARG A 57 -4.77 -11.40 -16.81
CA ARG A 57 -5.07 -10.47 -17.90
C ARG A 57 -4.89 -9.02 -17.41
N VAL A 58 -5.61 -8.64 -16.36
CA VAL A 58 -5.51 -7.30 -15.75
C VAL A 58 -4.07 -6.98 -15.34
N PHE A 59 -3.35 -7.93 -14.75
CA PHE A 59 -1.96 -7.72 -14.36
C PHE A 59 -1.05 -7.43 -15.56
N ASN A 60 -1.19 -8.19 -16.64
CA ASN A 60 -0.38 -8.05 -17.85
C ASN A 60 -0.71 -6.78 -18.63
N GLU A 61 -1.99 -6.45 -18.78
CA GLU A 61 -2.46 -5.22 -19.44
C GLU A 61 -1.97 -3.95 -18.71
N ASN A 62 -1.77 -4.03 -17.40
CA ASN A 62 -1.25 -2.92 -16.58
C ASN A 62 0.27 -3.01 -16.37
N PHE A 63 0.99 -3.55 -17.36
CA PHE A 63 2.45 -3.64 -17.39
C PHE A 63 3.08 -4.27 -16.14
N GLN A 64 2.36 -5.18 -15.47
CA GLN A 64 2.83 -5.86 -14.26
C GLN A 64 3.08 -4.90 -13.07
N VAL A 65 2.61 -3.66 -13.15
CA VAL A 65 2.78 -2.64 -12.09
C VAL A 65 1.74 -2.83 -10.98
N TYR A 66 0.58 -3.38 -11.30
CA TYR A 66 -0.53 -3.45 -10.36
C TYR A 66 -0.33 -4.52 -9.29
N GLY A 67 -0.26 -4.09 -8.03
CA GLY A 67 -0.38 -4.98 -6.88
C GLY A 67 -1.83 -5.32 -6.55
N VAL A 68 -2.02 -6.16 -5.52
CA VAL A 68 -3.31 -6.70 -5.07
C VAL A 68 -4.45 -5.66 -5.04
N ARG A 69 -4.22 -4.48 -4.45
CA ARG A 69 -5.26 -3.45 -4.33
C ARG A 69 -5.68 -2.88 -5.68
N LYS A 70 -4.74 -2.69 -6.61
CA LYS A 70 -5.02 -2.09 -7.92
C LYS A 70 -5.71 -3.09 -8.83
N VAL A 71 -5.25 -4.35 -8.85
CA VAL A 71 -5.93 -5.43 -9.57
C VAL A 71 -7.35 -5.62 -9.07
N TRP A 72 -7.55 -5.69 -7.75
CA TRP A 72 -8.89 -5.82 -7.16
C TRP A 72 -9.83 -4.68 -7.56
N ARG A 73 -9.37 -3.42 -7.49
CA ARG A 73 -10.19 -2.26 -7.92
C ARG A 73 -10.50 -2.30 -9.41
N GLN A 74 -9.57 -2.75 -10.24
CA GLN A 74 -9.80 -2.86 -11.67
C GLN A 74 -10.86 -3.93 -11.98
N LEU A 75 -10.76 -5.11 -11.36
CA LEU A 75 -11.77 -6.16 -11.48
C LEU A 75 -13.16 -5.70 -11.01
N GLN A 76 -13.24 -4.93 -9.91
CA GLN A 76 -14.52 -4.36 -9.48
C GLN A 76 -15.11 -3.38 -10.50
N ARG A 77 -14.28 -2.58 -11.18
CA ARG A 77 -14.75 -1.67 -12.25
C ARG A 77 -15.27 -2.42 -13.47
N GLU A 78 -14.72 -3.60 -13.72
CA GLU A 78 -15.14 -4.49 -14.81
C GLU A 78 -16.35 -5.37 -14.41
N GLY A 79 -16.88 -5.20 -13.20
CA GLY A 79 -18.12 -5.86 -12.75
C GLY A 79 -17.92 -7.20 -12.03
N TYR A 80 -16.69 -7.59 -11.69
CA TYR A 80 -16.44 -8.83 -10.95
C TYR A 80 -16.73 -8.68 -9.45
N ASP A 81 -17.63 -9.51 -8.92
CA ASP A 81 -17.84 -9.64 -7.48
C ASP A 81 -16.77 -10.57 -6.85
N ILE A 82 -15.64 -9.98 -6.47
CA ILE A 82 -14.53 -10.70 -5.85
C ILE A 82 -13.98 -9.96 -4.62
N ALA A 83 -13.83 -10.71 -3.54
CA ALA A 83 -13.22 -10.20 -2.32
C ALA A 83 -11.72 -9.94 -2.51
N ARG A 84 -11.22 -8.84 -1.94
CA ARG A 84 -9.79 -8.47 -1.95
C ARG A 84 -8.87 -9.59 -1.44
N CYS A 85 -9.29 -10.34 -0.42
CA CYS A 85 -8.52 -11.46 0.14
C CYS A 85 -8.39 -12.62 -0.87
N THR A 86 -9.40 -12.84 -1.72
CA THR A 86 -9.35 -13.84 -2.79
C THR A 86 -8.35 -13.43 -3.86
N VAL A 87 -8.37 -12.17 -4.30
CA VAL A 87 -7.35 -11.65 -5.24
C VAL A 87 -5.95 -11.78 -4.66
N ALA A 88 -5.75 -11.40 -3.39
CA ALA A 88 -4.46 -11.53 -2.70
C ALA A 88 -3.95 -12.97 -2.69
N ARG A 89 -4.83 -13.92 -2.32
CA ARG A 89 -4.52 -15.35 -2.29
C ARG A 89 -4.17 -15.88 -3.68
N LEU A 90 -4.97 -15.56 -4.70
CA LEU A 90 -4.76 -16.05 -6.07
C LEU A 90 -3.50 -15.45 -6.69
N MET A 91 -3.22 -14.16 -6.48
CA MET A 91 -1.96 -13.54 -6.91
C MET A 91 -0.75 -14.23 -6.26
N ARG A 92 -0.81 -14.54 -4.96
CA ARG A 92 0.27 -15.27 -4.26
C ARG A 92 0.49 -16.66 -4.85
N VAL A 93 -0.59 -17.43 -5.06
CA VAL A 93 -0.52 -18.77 -5.69
C VAL A 93 0.09 -18.71 -7.09
N MET A 94 -0.14 -17.62 -7.81
CA MET A 94 0.35 -17.40 -9.17
C MET A 94 1.74 -16.74 -9.25
N GLY A 95 2.36 -16.40 -8.11
CA GLY A 95 3.63 -15.67 -8.07
C GLY A 95 3.55 -14.23 -8.59
N LEU A 96 2.35 -13.63 -8.61
CA LEU A 96 2.15 -12.27 -9.10
C LEU A 96 2.43 -11.23 -8.03
N GLN A 97 3.36 -10.32 -8.31
CA GLN A 97 3.68 -9.20 -7.45
C GLN A 97 3.77 -7.92 -8.27
N GLY A 98 3.00 -6.90 -7.85
CA GLY A 98 3.07 -5.58 -8.46
C GLY A 98 4.29 -4.80 -8.00
N VAL A 99 4.70 -3.83 -8.81
CA VAL A 99 5.85 -2.96 -8.52
C VAL A 99 5.50 -1.96 -7.41
N ILE A 100 6.34 -1.90 -6.38
CA ILE A 100 6.32 -0.84 -5.37
C ILE A 100 7.36 0.20 -5.81
N ARG A 101 6.93 1.42 -6.18
CA ARG A 101 7.87 2.51 -6.49
C ARG A 101 8.40 3.12 -5.18
N GLY A 102 9.71 3.27 -5.12
CA GLY A 102 10.42 3.99 -4.06
C GLY A 102 11.01 3.08 -2.98
N LYS A 103 12.28 3.34 -2.60
CA LYS A 103 12.72 3.02 -1.24
C LYS A 103 11.94 3.96 -0.30
N PRO A 104 11.44 3.51 0.86
CA PRO A 104 10.97 4.43 1.88
C PRO A 104 12.17 5.27 2.31
N VAL A 105 12.31 6.49 1.76
CA VAL A 105 13.24 7.47 2.27
C VAL A 105 12.67 7.90 3.62
N LYS A 106 13.29 7.42 4.71
CA LYS A 106 13.05 7.99 6.04
C LYS A 106 13.68 9.37 6.04
N THR A 107 12.88 10.38 5.72
CA THR A 107 13.33 11.79 5.67
C THR A 107 13.63 12.32 7.07
N THR A 108 13.01 11.74 8.11
CA THR A 108 13.10 12.24 9.48
C THR A 108 13.42 11.09 10.43
N MET A 109 14.57 11.16 11.10
CA MET A 109 14.85 10.41 12.31
C MET A 109 14.59 11.36 13.48
N SER A 110 13.47 11.16 14.19
CA SER A 110 13.16 11.93 15.39
C SER A 110 14.24 11.62 16.45
N ASP A 111 14.94 12.66 16.88
CA ASP A 111 15.79 12.60 18.06
C ASP A 111 14.89 12.65 19.29
N LYS A 112 14.84 11.54 20.04
CA LYS A 112 14.01 11.44 21.24
C LYS A 112 14.57 12.27 22.41
N SER A 113 15.79 12.78 22.29
CA SER A 113 16.45 13.60 23.30
C SER A 113 16.19 15.10 23.13
N ALA A 114 15.68 15.51 21.96
CA ALA A 114 15.32 16.89 21.72
C ALA A 114 14.01 17.25 22.44
N PRO A 115 13.93 18.44 23.07
CA PRO A 115 12.72 18.88 23.74
C PRO A 115 11.60 19.07 22.72
N CYS A 116 10.61 18.18 22.77
CA CYS A 116 9.41 18.27 21.94
C CYS A 116 8.78 19.67 22.11
N PRO A 117 8.53 20.41 21.02
CA PRO A 117 7.83 21.69 21.09
C PRO A 117 6.52 21.55 21.87
N LEU A 118 6.26 22.50 22.78
CA LEU A 118 4.99 22.59 23.50
C LEU A 118 3.84 22.70 22.49
N ASP A 119 2.95 21.70 22.49
CA ASP A 119 1.67 21.72 21.77
C ASP A 119 0.79 22.82 22.37
N ARG A 120 0.66 23.95 21.66
CA ARG A 120 -0.06 25.14 22.13
C ARG A 120 -1.55 25.03 21.89
N VAL A 121 -2.01 24.09 21.06
CA VAL A 121 -3.43 23.83 20.78
C VAL A 121 -3.93 22.50 21.35
N ASN A 122 -3.10 21.74 22.07
CA ASN A 122 -3.45 20.41 22.59
C ASN A 122 -4.06 19.50 21.50
N ARG A 123 -3.50 19.54 20.27
CA ARG A 123 -4.02 18.84 19.08
C ARG A 123 -5.46 19.19 18.67
N GLN A 124 -6.00 20.31 19.16
CA GLN A 124 -7.30 20.83 18.74
C GLN A 124 -7.14 21.74 17.54
N PHE A 125 -7.19 21.16 16.34
CA PHE A 125 -7.06 21.90 15.06
C PHE A 125 -8.39 22.48 14.58
N PHE A 126 -9.22 22.96 15.51
CA PHE A 126 -10.50 23.60 15.23
C PHE A 126 -10.47 25.06 15.69
N ALA A 127 -10.85 25.97 14.80
CA ALA A 127 -11.06 27.38 15.11
C ALA A 127 -12.52 27.76 14.86
N PRO A 128 -13.15 28.59 15.72
CA PRO A 128 -14.54 28.99 15.56
C PRO A 128 -14.75 30.15 14.57
N ALA A 129 -13.68 30.86 14.18
CA ALA A 129 -13.71 31.94 13.19
C ALA A 129 -12.40 32.02 12.39
N PRO A 130 -12.41 32.66 11.20
CA PRO A 130 -11.20 32.90 10.41
C PRO A 130 -10.13 33.67 11.20
N ASN A 131 -8.86 33.49 10.85
CA ASN A 131 -7.71 34.19 11.44
C ASN A 131 -7.52 34.01 12.97
N MET A 132 -8.14 33.00 13.59
CA MET A 132 -7.92 32.70 15.02
C MET A 132 -6.80 31.68 15.25
N LEU A 133 -6.65 30.71 14.35
CA LEU A 133 -5.63 29.67 14.40
C LEU A 133 -5.05 29.46 13.01
N TRP A 134 -3.74 29.60 12.92
CA TRP A 134 -2.98 29.29 11.71
C TRP A 134 -2.12 28.06 11.94
N LEU A 135 -2.16 27.15 10.97
CA LEU A 135 -1.38 25.92 10.94
C LEU A 135 -0.27 26.11 9.92
N SER A 136 0.97 26.04 10.38
CA SER A 136 2.13 26.05 9.50
C SER A 136 2.60 24.62 9.23
N ASP A 137 2.77 24.31 7.95
CA ASP A 137 3.36 23.06 7.48
C ASP A 137 4.60 23.34 6.61
N PHE A 138 5.53 22.40 6.59
CA PHE A 138 6.76 22.48 5.82
C PHE A 138 6.99 21.20 5.04
N THR A 139 7.12 21.33 3.72
CA THR A 139 7.25 20.21 2.81
C THR A 139 8.37 20.42 1.79
N TYR A 140 8.83 19.34 1.19
CA TYR A 140 9.84 19.35 0.13
C TYR A 140 9.18 19.06 -1.22
N VAL A 141 9.41 19.93 -2.20
CA VAL A 141 8.92 19.78 -3.56
C VAL A 141 10.07 19.35 -4.46
N ALA A 142 9.90 18.22 -5.15
CA ALA A 142 10.87 17.73 -6.12
C ALA A 142 10.87 18.62 -7.37
N THR A 143 12.06 18.99 -7.83
CA THR A 143 12.31 19.76 -9.05
C THR A 143 13.37 19.08 -9.91
N TRP A 144 13.50 19.47 -11.17
CA TRP A 144 14.50 18.92 -12.09
C TRP A 144 15.95 19.18 -11.64
N GLN A 145 16.19 20.15 -10.77
CA GLN A 145 17.51 20.53 -10.26
C GLN A 145 17.76 20.08 -8.81
N GLY A 146 16.83 19.34 -8.20
CA GLY A 146 16.93 18.90 -6.79
C GLY A 146 15.61 19.09 -6.04
N PHE A 147 15.68 19.48 -4.76
CA PHE A 147 14.49 19.73 -3.93
C PHE A 147 14.45 21.19 -3.46
N VAL A 148 13.24 21.73 -3.37
CA VAL A 148 12.97 23.05 -2.79
C VAL A 148 12.11 22.87 -1.54
N TYR A 149 12.45 23.60 -0.49
CA TYR A 149 11.72 23.64 0.76
C TYR A 149 10.60 24.67 0.67
N VAL A 150 9.36 24.27 0.94
CA VAL A 150 8.19 25.14 0.88
C VAL A 150 7.48 25.12 2.22
N ALA A 151 7.29 26.31 2.79
CA ALA A 151 6.50 26.52 4.00
C ALA A 151 5.14 27.09 3.61
N PHE A 152 4.07 26.56 4.17
CA PHE A 152 2.70 27.04 3.97
C PHE A 152 2.08 27.40 5.32
N VAL A 153 1.34 28.50 5.35
CA VAL A 153 0.49 28.90 6.48
C VAL A 153 -0.95 28.76 6.04
N THR A 154 -1.72 27.93 6.76
CA THR A 154 -3.12 27.63 6.46
C THR A 154 -4.03 28.09 7.59
N ASP A 155 -5.17 28.67 7.25
CA ASP A 155 -6.22 29.01 8.22
C ASP A 155 -6.99 27.75 8.63
N ALA A 156 -7.03 27.43 9.93
CA ALA A 156 -7.71 26.25 10.44
C ALA A 156 -9.23 26.26 10.23
N PHE A 157 -9.87 27.44 10.19
CA PHE A 157 -11.31 27.57 9.97
C PHE A 157 -11.64 27.42 8.48
N ALA A 158 -11.02 28.23 7.63
CA ALA A 158 -11.36 28.31 6.21
C ALA A 158 -10.62 27.28 5.33
N ARG A 159 -9.60 26.59 5.86
CA ARG A 159 -8.68 25.70 5.12
C ARG A 159 -8.03 26.35 3.89
N ARG A 160 -7.90 27.68 3.92
CA ARG A 160 -7.26 28.47 2.86
C ARG A 160 -5.79 28.69 3.19
N ILE A 161 -4.96 28.78 2.16
CA ILE A 161 -3.56 29.19 2.30
C ILE A 161 -3.54 30.70 2.47
N VAL A 162 -3.02 31.16 3.62
CA VAL A 162 -2.92 32.58 3.98
C VAL A 162 -1.56 33.14 3.55
N GLY A 163 -0.52 32.32 3.55
CA GLY A 163 0.82 32.69 3.11
C GLY A 163 1.65 31.46 2.74
N TRP A 164 2.66 31.66 1.90
CA TRP A 164 3.63 30.62 1.56
C TRP A 164 4.97 31.25 1.20
N ARG A 165 6.04 30.47 1.35
CA ARG A 165 7.38 30.87 0.91
C ARG A 165 8.13 29.63 0.41
N ALA A 166 9.01 29.80 -0.59
CA ALA A 166 9.91 28.75 -1.08
C ALA A 166 11.40 29.12 -0.91
N SER A 167 12.25 28.17 -0.50
CA SER A 167 13.70 28.34 -0.32
C SER A 167 14.48 27.08 -0.72
N ARG A 168 15.73 27.27 -1.16
CA ARG A 168 16.66 26.16 -1.47
C ARG A 168 17.40 25.63 -0.24
N THR A 169 17.28 26.30 0.90
CA THR A 169 18.00 25.98 2.15
C THR A 169 17.04 25.97 3.35
N ALA A 170 17.11 24.93 4.17
CA ALA A 170 16.29 24.77 5.37
C ALA A 170 16.85 25.57 6.56
N HIS A 171 16.68 26.90 6.54
CA HIS A 171 17.00 27.77 7.68
C HIS A 171 15.74 28.08 8.48
N ALA A 172 15.80 27.96 9.82
CA ALA A 172 14.65 28.18 10.72
C ALA A 172 14.00 29.56 10.60
N GLY A 173 14.76 30.60 10.20
CA GLY A 173 14.22 31.96 10.01
C GLY A 173 13.21 32.08 8.87
N PHE A 174 13.22 31.14 7.92
CA PHE A 174 12.33 31.17 6.76
C PHE A 174 10.84 30.97 7.09
N VAL A 175 10.58 30.21 8.14
CA VAL A 175 9.23 29.89 8.59
C VAL A 175 8.63 31.06 9.38
N LEU A 176 9.48 31.85 10.06
CA LEU A 176 9.10 33.09 10.73
C LEU A 176 8.86 34.24 9.73
N ASP A 177 9.60 34.28 8.63
CA ASP A 177 9.42 35.28 7.58
C ASP A 177 8.07 35.17 6.87
N ALA A 178 7.51 33.96 6.71
CA ALA A 178 6.16 33.77 6.17
C ALA A 178 5.07 34.37 7.07
N HIS A 179 5.40 34.67 8.33
CA HIS A 179 4.51 35.24 9.33
C HIS A 179 4.53 36.78 9.35
N ILE A 180 5.69 37.38 9.07
CA ILE A 180 5.93 38.82 9.27
C ILE A 180 5.14 39.68 8.27
N ASP A 181 4.80 39.18 7.09
CA ASP A 181 4.06 39.94 6.07
C ASP A 181 2.54 40.05 6.33
N LEU A 182 2.00 39.41 7.37
CA LEU A 182 0.55 39.30 7.58
C LEU A 182 -0.04 40.25 8.65
N GLY A 183 0.78 41.00 9.40
CA GLY A 183 0.31 42.09 10.27
C GLY A 183 -0.83 41.78 11.26
N THR A 184 -1.04 40.52 11.65
CA THR A 184 -2.23 40.07 12.42
C THR A 184 -1.82 39.32 13.69
N THR A 185 -2.63 39.44 14.76
CA THR A 185 -2.46 38.81 16.09
C THR A 185 -2.89 37.33 16.17
N ALA A 186 -2.93 36.61 15.04
CA ALA A 186 -3.36 35.22 15.01
C ALA A 186 -2.35 34.30 15.73
N LYS A 187 -2.86 33.31 16.47
CA LYS A 187 -1.99 32.27 17.06
C LYS A 187 -1.55 31.31 15.95
N CYS A 188 -0.25 31.11 15.82
CA CYS A 188 0.31 30.13 14.90
C CYS A 188 0.83 28.90 15.62
N GLU A 189 0.42 27.74 15.15
CA GLU A 189 0.92 26.44 15.58
C GLU A 189 1.80 25.87 14.46
N PHE A 190 3.00 25.42 14.82
CA PHE A 190 3.80 24.59 13.93
C PHE A 190 3.34 23.15 14.05
N LEU A 191 2.88 22.56 12.94
CA LEU A 191 2.57 21.13 12.87
C LEU A 191 3.83 20.26 12.77
N SER A 192 5.01 20.89 12.71
CA SER A 192 6.27 20.18 12.67
C SER A 192 6.64 19.65 14.05
N SER A 193 6.74 18.33 14.17
CA SER A 193 7.29 17.61 15.32
C SER A 193 8.82 17.74 15.34
N THR A 194 9.32 18.98 15.23
CA THR A 194 10.73 19.30 15.00
C THR A 194 11.10 20.56 15.78
N LEU A 195 11.34 20.38 17.07
CA LEU A 195 12.65 20.64 17.64
C LEU A 195 13.13 19.34 18.25
#